data_AF-A0A438DFK8-F1
#
_entry.id   AF-A0A438DFK8-F1
#
_cell.length_a   1.000
_cell.length_b   1.000
_cell.length_c   1.000
_cell.angle_alpha   90.00
_cell.angle_beta   90.00
_cell.angle_gamma   90.00
#
_symmetry.space_group_name_H-M   'P 1'
#
loop_
_entity.id
_entity.type
_entity.pdbx_description
1 polymer ?
#
loop_
_entity_poly.entity_id
_entity_poly.type
_entity_poly.pdbx_seq_one_letter_code
_entity_poly.pdbx_strand_id
1 'polypeptide(L)'
;MGFGQKWLGWMWSCISSARFSVLVNGVPTGFFPSTKGLRQGDPLSPYLFVMGMEVLGILLRRAVEGGFLSGCSIREGGESALNISHLFFADDTIIFCEANKEHLSHLSWVLFWFEAASGLKINLSKSEIIPVGEVDDIEELAAEVGCRVGSLPSQYLGLPLGAPNRASSMWDGVEERVRRRLALWKRQYISKGGRITLIKSTMASIPIYQMSLFRMPNIVVRRLEKLQRDFLWGGGNMERKAHLVKWEIVCGDKGRGGLGLRRLGLMNKALLGKWIWRYACERENLWKQVIWAKFGQEEYGWSLEFRVGKGNKIRFWTDVWCAGTALSQSFPHLFALAVDRNATVEEMWDQNSDQGGWNLRFLRNFNDWEMGMVGDLLLKLRGLRPALEEDSISWKGGKSGRYKVKMAYSGLVNPSDIVFPEKSIWVNSVPTKVAFFAWEASWEKVLTLDRLQRRGWHLPNCCFLCGCAEESVNHILIHCTVVRALWELVLGLVGVKWVFPETVKEVLLSWRDWILERILYPF
;
A
#
# COMPACT_ATOMS: atom_id res chain seq x y z
N MET A 1 -6.37 30.12 20.91
CA MET A 1 -5.96 28.71 21.11
C MET A 1 -5.91 28.29 22.59
N GLY A 2 -6.00 29.19 23.58
CA GLY A 2 -6.29 28.80 24.98
C GLY A 2 -5.16 28.08 25.74
N PHE A 3 -3.91 28.15 25.25
CA PHE A 3 -2.78 27.50 25.92
C PHE A 3 -2.45 28.16 27.27
N GLY A 4 -2.20 27.34 28.29
CA GLY A 4 -1.81 27.82 29.62
C GLY A 4 -0.41 28.44 29.65
N GLN A 5 -0.19 29.38 30.58
CA GLN A 5 1.07 30.13 30.72
C GLN A 5 2.31 29.25 30.87
N LYS A 6 2.19 28.12 31.58
CA LYS A 6 3.29 27.16 31.75
C LYS A 6 3.74 26.56 30.42
N TRP A 7 2.78 26.18 29.56
CA TRP A 7 3.09 25.64 28.25
C TRP A 7 3.73 26.72 27.35
N LEU A 8 3.17 27.94 27.35
CA LEU A 8 3.74 29.07 26.62
C LEU A 8 5.19 29.34 27.04
N GLY A 9 5.48 29.30 28.34
CA GLY A 9 6.84 29.44 28.87
C GLY A 9 7.80 28.35 28.38
N TRP A 10 7.36 27.09 28.34
CA TRP A 10 8.17 25.99 27.81
C TRP A 10 8.46 26.15 26.32
N MET A 11 7.45 26.45 25.53
CA MET A 11 7.59 26.66 24.09
C MET A 11 8.52 27.83 23.79
N TRP A 12 8.35 28.94 24.52
CA TRP A 12 9.23 30.09 24.41
C TRP A 12 10.68 29.72 24.75
N SER A 13 10.90 28.95 25.81
CA SER A 13 12.24 28.48 26.19
C SER A 13 12.87 27.61 25.10
N CYS A 14 12.11 26.68 24.50
CA CYS A 14 12.58 25.83 23.41
C CYS A 14 13.02 26.64 22.18
N ILE A 15 12.29 27.70 21.84
CA ILE A 15 12.58 28.52 20.65
C ILE A 15 13.72 29.53 20.92
N SER A 16 13.70 30.18 22.09
CA SER A 16 14.64 31.27 22.44
C SER A 16 16.04 30.78 22.85
N SER A 17 16.16 29.55 23.36
CA SER A 17 17.46 28.99 23.78
C SER A 17 18.27 28.40 22.62
N ALA A 18 17.69 28.28 21.42
CA ALA A 18 18.37 27.71 20.27
C ALA A 18 19.54 28.60 19.80
N ARG A 19 20.72 27.99 19.65
CA ARG A 19 21.93 28.63 19.11
C ARG A 19 22.45 27.84 17.92
N PHE A 20 22.97 28.55 16.93
CA PHE A 20 23.53 27.98 15.71
C PHE A 20 25.03 28.28 15.62
N SER A 21 25.74 27.41 14.91
CA SER A 21 27.17 27.56 14.60
C SER A 21 27.38 27.21 13.13
N VAL A 22 28.33 27.89 12.48
CA VAL A 22 28.72 27.58 11.10
C VAL A 22 29.93 26.66 11.13
N LEU A 23 29.90 25.61 10.32
CA LEU A 23 31.07 24.76 10.12
C LEU A 23 32.01 25.44 9.12
N VAL A 24 33.16 25.89 9.61
CA VAL A 24 34.26 26.39 8.77
C VAL A 24 35.32 25.31 8.75
N ASN A 25 35.62 24.75 7.57
CA ASN A 25 36.54 23.62 7.40
C ASN A 25 36.21 22.40 8.29
N GLY A 26 34.91 22.14 8.52
CA GLY A 26 34.46 21.03 9.36
C GLY A 26 34.51 21.29 10.87
N VAL A 27 34.94 22.48 11.30
CA VAL A 27 34.99 22.88 12.71
C VAL A 27 33.89 23.92 12.99
N PRO A 28 33.03 23.70 14.01
CA PRO A 28 32.02 24.68 14.40
C PRO A 28 32.71 25.94 14.93
N THR A 29 32.43 27.08 14.30
CA THR A 29 33.07 28.35 14.62
C THR A 29 32.01 29.38 15.01
N GLY A 30 32.07 29.84 16.26
CA GLY A 30 31.15 30.82 16.84
C GLY A 30 29.74 30.28 17.09
N PHE A 31 29.04 30.86 18.06
CA PHE A 31 27.63 30.56 18.34
C PHE A 31 26.80 31.82 18.34
N PHE A 32 25.78 31.88 17.49
CA PHE A 32 24.84 32.99 17.42
C PHE A 32 23.41 32.52 17.76
N PRO A 33 22.59 33.38 18.38
CA PRO A 33 21.21 33.04 18.75
C PRO A 33 20.29 33.01 17.52
N SER A 34 19.21 32.23 17.60
CA SER A 34 18.09 32.31 16.66
C SER A 34 17.25 33.55 16.94
N THR A 35 16.94 34.35 15.91
CA THR A 35 15.97 35.47 16.03
C THR A 35 14.64 35.16 15.36
N LYS A 36 14.65 34.44 14.23
CA LYS A 36 13.46 34.09 13.46
C LYS A 36 13.60 32.69 12.86
N GLY A 37 12.51 31.93 12.95
CA GLY A 37 12.41 30.59 12.37
C GLY A 37 12.48 29.48 13.41
N LEU A 38 12.03 28.31 12.97
CA LEU A 38 12.02 27.08 13.75
C LEU A 38 13.16 26.17 13.30
N ARG A 39 13.72 25.38 14.20
CA ARG A 39 14.89 24.55 13.92
C ARG A 39 14.49 23.36 13.03
N GLN A 40 15.13 23.22 11.88
CA GLN A 40 14.96 22.00 11.08
C GLN A 40 15.57 20.79 11.78
N GLY A 41 14.83 19.68 11.78
CA GLY A 41 15.20 18.44 12.49
C GLY A 41 14.77 18.41 13.97
N ASP A 42 14.22 19.50 14.50
CA ASP A 42 13.58 19.50 15.82
C ASP A 42 12.17 18.86 15.73
N PRO A 43 11.81 17.89 16.59
CA PRO A 43 10.52 17.21 16.55
C PRO A 43 9.29 18.12 16.75
N LEU A 44 9.46 19.27 17.42
CA LEU A 44 8.37 20.17 17.76
C LEU A 44 8.05 21.18 16.64
N SER A 45 9.08 21.59 15.90
CA SER A 45 9.02 22.58 14.84
C SER A 45 7.92 22.31 13.78
N PRO A 46 7.66 21.08 13.30
CA PRO A 46 6.58 20.82 12.36
C PRO A 46 5.19 21.17 12.92
N TYR A 47 4.93 20.87 14.19
CA TYR A 47 3.63 21.15 14.82
C TYR A 47 3.41 22.64 15.02
N LEU A 48 4.47 23.35 15.42
CA LEU A 48 4.45 24.81 15.53
C LEU A 48 4.18 25.47 14.19
N PHE A 49 4.80 24.96 13.12
CA PHE A 49 4.54 25.44 11.77
C PHE A 49 3.08 25.22 11.36
N VAL A 50 2.53 24.03 11.59
CA VAL A 50 1.11 23.73 11.31
C VAL A 50 0.17 24.67 12.09
N MET A 51 0.46 24.97 13.35
CA MET A 51 -0.32 25.94 14.12
C MET A 51 -0.26 27.35 13.53
N GLY A 52 0.88 27.76 12.98
CA GLY A 52 1.01 29.02 12.25
C GLY A 52 0.19 29.03 10.96
N MET A 53 0.24 27.94 10.19
CA MET A 53 -0.53 27.79 8.95
C MET A 53 -2.05 27.73 9.17
N GLU A 54 -2.52 27.27 10.34
CA GLU A 54 -3.94 27.32 10.70
C GLU A 54 -4.48 28.76 10.70
N VAL A 55 -3.66 29.75 11.02
CA VAL A 55 -4.05 31.17 10.95
C VAL A 55 -4.38 31.57 9.52
N LEU A 56 -3.57 31.16 8.53
CA LEU A 56 -3.88 31.38 7.11
C LEU A 56 -5.19 30.68 6.72
N GLY A 57 -5.40 29.45 7.19
CA GLY A 57 -6.65 28.71 6.95
C GLY A 57 -7.89 29.39 7.56
N ILE A 58 -7.76 30.04 8.72
CA ILE A 58 -8.83 30.85 9.31
C ILE A 58 -9.08 32.12 8.47
N LEU A 59 -8.03 32.82 8.03
CA LEU A 59 -8.17 34.01 7.18
C LEU A 59 -8.89 33.68 5.87
N LEU A 60 -8.51 32.58 5.20
CA LEU A 60 -9.16 32.12 3.98
C LEU A 60 -10.62 31.72 4.22
N ARG A 61 -10.93 31.02 5.32
CA ARG A 61 -12.33 30.70 5.67
C ARG A 61 -13.17 31.94 5.88
N ARG A 62 -12.66 32.92 6.62
CA ARG A 62 -13.37 34.19 6.85
C ARG A 62 -13.58 34.99 5.57
N ALA A 63 -12.60 35.00 4.68
CA ALA A 63 -12.74 35.63 3.37
C ALA A 63 -13.85 34.96 2.54
N VAL A 64 -13.97 33.63 2.62
CA VAL A 64 -15.06 32.88 1.97
C VAL A 64 -16.41 33.12 2.62
N GLU A 65 -16.50 33.09 3.96
CA GLU A 65 -17.73 33.39 4.71
C GLU A 65 -18.23 34.82 4.45
N GLY A 66 -17.30 35.77 4.27
CA GLY A 66 -17.60 37.15 3.90
C GLY A 66 -17.90 37.39 2.42
N GLY A 67 -17.83 36.36 1.57
CA GLY A 67 -18.09 36.46 0.13
C GLY A 67 -16.96 37.12 -0.68
N PHE A 68 -15.79 37.35 -0.10
CA PHE A 68 -14.62 37.93 -0.78
C PHE A 68 -13.86 36.91 -1.65
N LEU A 69 -14.00 35.63 -1.32
CA LEU A 69 -13.45 34.50 -2.05
C LEU A 69 -14.52 33.43 -2.23
N SER A 70 -14.50 32.73 -3.37
CA SER A 70 -15.30 31.54 -3.61
C SER A 70 -14.40 30.32 -3.71
N GLY A 71 -14.76 29.25 -3.00
CA GLY A 71 -14.07 27.97 -3.08
C GLY A 71 -14.57 27.12 -4.25
N CYS A 72 -13.98 25.95 -4.42
CA CYS A 72 -14.48 24.93 -5.34
C CYS A 72 -15.70 24.22 -4.73
N SER A 73 -16.87 24.42 -5.34
CA SER A 73 -18.07 23.67 -4.99
C SER A 73 -18.12 22.35 -5.76
N ILE A 74 -18.10 21.24 -5.02
CA ILE A 74 -18.24 19.89 -5.58
C ILE A 74 -19.70 19.48 -5.43
N ARG A 75 -20.39 19.37 -6.58
CA ARG A 75 -21.80 18.99 -6.68
C ARG A 75 -21.99 18.04 -7.86
N GLU A 76 -22.28 16.76 -7.60
CA GLU A 76 -22.91 15.87 -8.57
C GLU A 76 -23.53 14.66 -7.83
N GLY A 77 -24.87 14.62 -7.75
CA GLY A 77 -25.63 13.45 -7.27
C GLY A 77 -26.02 13.39 -5.77
N GLY A 78 -25.77 14.41 -4.95
CA GLY A 78 -26.18 14.45 -3.52
C GLY A 78 -26.84 15.75 -3.08
N GLU A 79 -27.60 15.73 -1.98
CA GLU A 79 -28.37 16.89 -1.46
C GLU A 79 -27.51 18.02 -0.88
N SER A 80 -26.24 17.76 -0.51
CA SER A 80 -25.36 18.75 0.14
C SER A 80 -24.09 19.01 -0.67
N ALA A 81 -23.90 20.27 -1.06
CA ALA A 81 -22.71 20.73 -1.76
C ALA A 81 -21.51 20.86 -0.81
N LEU A 82 -20.38 20.24 -1.16
CA LEU A 82 -19.14 20.42 -0.41
C LEU A 82 -18.34 21.57 -1.04
N ASN A 83 -18.05 22.62 -0.26
CA ASN A 83 -17.22 23.74 -0.70
C ASN A 83 -15.80 23.62 -0.11
N ILE A 84 -14.78 23.67 -0.96
CA ILE A 84 -13.37 23.59 -0.55
C ILE A 84 -12.64 24.81 -1.07
N SER A 85 -12.13 25.65 -0.17
CA SER A 85 -11.35 26.83 -0.54
C SER A 85 -9.85 26.62 -0.52
N HIS A 86 -9.33 25.70 0.30
CA HIS A 86 -7.89 25.47 0.38
C HIS A 86 -7.55 24.08 0.93
N LEU A 87 -6.34 23.62 0.62
CA LEU A 87 -5.72 22.39 1.12
C LEU A 87 -4.26 22.70 1.50
N PHE A 88 -3.84 22.27 2.69
CA PHE A 88 -2.48 22.46 3.16
C PHE A 88 -1.74 21.13 3.32
N PHE A 89 -0.50 21.09 2.87
CA PHE A 89 0.47 20.08 3.24
C PHE A 89 1.79 20.75 3.60
N ALA A 90 1.99 21.02 4.90
CA ALA A 90 3.07 21.90 5.35
C ALA A 90 3.04 23.24 4.58
N ASP A 91 4.12 23.59 3.89
CA ASP A 91 4.25 24.81 3.09
C ASP A 91 3.67 24.69 1.66
N ASP A 92 3.45 23.47 1.18
CA ASP A 92 2.77 23.24 -0.11
C ASP A 92 1.26 23.48 0.08
N THR A 93 0.75 24.57 -0.49
CA THR A 93 -0.66 24.99 -0.37
C THR A 93 -1.36 24.98 -1.73
N ILE A 94 -2.61 24.52 -1.74
CA ILE A 94 -3.53 24.66 -2.88
C ILE A 94 -4.67 25.56 -2.42
N ILE A 95 -4.95 26.61 -3.17
CA ILE A 95 -6.08 27.52 -2.93
C ILE A 95 -6.98 27.45 -4.16
N PHE A 96 -8.26 27.20 -3.92
CA PHE A 96 -9.30 27.24 -4.94
C PHE A 96 -9.95 28.62 -4.90
N CYS A 97 -10.03 29.24 -6.06
CA CYS A 97 -10.68 30.51 -6.29
C CYS A 97 -11.42 30.47 -7.63
N GLU A 98 -12.50 31.22 -7.73
CA GLU A 98 -13.15 31.50 -9.01
C GLU A 98 -12.29 32.41 -9.87
N ALA A 99 -12.40 32.26 -11.18
CA ALA A 99 -11.69 33.07 -12.17
C ALA A 99 -12.27 34.50 -12.22
N ASN A 100 -12.00 35.27 -11.17
CA ASN A 100 -12.46 36.63 -10.99
C ASN A 100 -11.32 37.47 -10.43
N LYS A 101 -11.02 38.59 -11.09
CA LYS A 101 -9.94 39.50 -10.71
C LYS A 101 -10.09 40.05 -9.29
N GLU A 102 -11.30 40.46 -8.88
CA GLU A 102 -11.56 40.97 -7.53
C GLU A 102 -11.28 39.91 -6.46
N HIS A 103 -11.66 38.65 -6.71
CA HIS A 103 -11.35 37.54 -5.80
C HIS A 103 -9.83 37.34 -5.67
N LEU A 104 -9.08 37.44 -6.77
CA LEU A 104 -7.62 37.34 -6.73
C LEU A 104 -6.97 38.53 -6.01
N SER A 105 -7.49 39.75 -6.17
CA SER A 105 -7.06 40.91 -5.38
C SER A 105 -7.26 40.67 -3.88
N HIS A 106 -8.43 40.15 -3.47
CA HIS A 106 -8.69 39.79 -2.08
C HIS A 106 -7.74 38.70 -1.58
N LEU A 107 -7.43 37.70 -2.41
CA LEU A 107 -6.44 36.67 -2.08
C LEU A 107 -5.06 37.29 -1.85
N SER A 108 -4.61 38.19 -2.73
CA SER A 108 -3.36 38.92 -2.58
C SER A 108 -3.31 39.69 -1.25
N TRP A 109 -4.41 40.34 -0.85
CA TRP A 109 -4.50 41.00 0.46
C TRP A 109 -4.42 40.02 1.64
N VAL A 110 -5.14 38.89 1.58
CA VAL A 110 -5.08 37.86 2.64
C VAL A 110 -3.66 37.34 2.81
N LEU A 111 -2.98 37.06 1.70
CA LEU A 111 -1.60 36.59 1.67
C LEU A 111 -0.63 37.64 2.23
N PHE A 112 -0.76 38.90 1.83
CA PHE A 112 0.03 40.02 2.35
C PHE A 112 -0.13 40.20 3.86
N TRP A 113 -1.37 40.18 4.37
CA TRP A 113 -1.64 40.28 5.80
C TRP A 113 -1.07 39.11 6.58
N PHE A 114 -1.13 37.90 6.01
CA PHE A 114 -0.52 36.73 6.61
C PHE A 114 1.01 36.84 6.66
N GLU A 115 1.67 37.31 5.59
CA GLU A 115 3.12 37.56 5.60
C GLU A 115 3.51 38.58 6.68
N ALA A 116 2.75 39.67 6.78
CA ALA A 116 2.97 40.72 7.78
C ALA A 116 2.81 40.18 9.22
N ALA A 117 1.79 39.36 9.48
CA ALA A 117 1.50 38.83 10.81
C ALA A 117 2.43 37.68 11.22
N SER A 118 2.73 36.76 10.30
CA SER A 118 3.54 35.56 10.58
C SER A 118 5.05 35.80 10.42
N GLY A 119 5.42 36.81 9.63
CA GLY A 119 6.78 36.99 9.13
C GLY A 119 7.21 35.94 8.11
N LEU A 120 6.35 35.01 7.69
CA LEU A 120 6.65 34.12 6.57
C LEU A 120 6.65 34.90 5.27
N LYS A 121 7.31 34.34 4.24
CA LYS A 121 7.27 34.86 2.88
C LYS A 121 6.77 33.80 1.93
N ILE A 122 5.83 34.18 1.09
CA ILE A 122 5.28 33.38 0.01
C ILE A 122 6.29 33.39 -1.12
N ASN A 123 6.58 32.22 -1.65
CA ASN A 123 7.50 32.07 -2.75
C ASN A 123 6.76 32.20 -4.08
N LEU A 124 6.41 33.44 -4.48
CA LEU A 124 5.73 33.72 -5.74
C LEU A 124 6.47 33.16 -6.97
N SER A 125 7.80 33.02 -6.90
CA SER A 125 8.58 32.38 -7.96
C SER A 125 8.28 30.89 -8.10
N LYS A 126 7.86 30.20 -7.03
CA LYS A 126 7.45 28.78 -7.05
C LYS A 126 5.94 28.59 -7.14
N SER A 127 5.17 29.64 -6.85
CA SER A 127 3.71 29.63 -6.98
C SER A 127 3.28 29.73 -8.44
N GLU A 128 2.21 29.02 -8.78
CA GLU A 128 1.60 29.05 -10.09
C GLU A 128 0.07 29.15 -9.96
N ILE A 129 -0.56 29.88 -10.87
CA ILE A 129 -2.02 29.84 -11.08
C ILE A 129 -2.29 28.88 -12.22
N ILE A 130 -3.21 27.93 -12.00
CA ILE A 130 -3.53 26.90 -13.00
C ILE A 130 -5.00 27.04 -13.37
N PRO A 131 -5.35 27.37 -14.62
CA PRO A 131 -6.74 27.44 -15.05
C PRO A 131 -7.35 26.04 -15.07
N VAL A 132 -8.59 25.93 -14.59
CA VAL A 132 -9.38 24.69 -14.60
C VAL A 132 -10.68 24.96 -15.36
N GLY A 133 -10.80 24.40 -16.55
CA GLY A 133 -11.88 24.72 -17.49
C GLY A 133 -11.50 25.85 -18.45
N GLU A 134 -12.51 26.51 -19.01
CA GLU A 134 -12.32 27.70 -19.84
C GLU A 134 -12.21 28.92 -18.92
N VAL A 135 -11.08 29.63 -19.00
CA VAL A 135 -10.78 30.82 -18.22
C VAL A 135 -10.19 31.86 -19.16
N ASP A 136 -10.88 32.99 -19.29
CA ASP A 136 -10.42 34.13 -20.06
C ASP A 136 -9.36 34.92 -19.27
N ASP A 137 -8.44 35.57 -19.98
CA ASP A 137 -7.45 36.51 -19.43
C ASP A 137 -6.60 35.98 -18.25
N ILE A 138 -6.19 34.71 -18.32
CA ILE A 138 -5.41 34.04 -17.26
C ILE A 138 -4.09 34.74 -16.93
N GLU A 139 -3.45 35.39 -17.90
CA GLU A 139 -2.24 36.18 -17.69
C GLU A 139 -2.48 37.41 -16.80
N GLU A 140 -3.62 38.08 -16.96
CA GLU A 140 -4.00 39.21 -16.11
C GLU A 140 -4.30 38.74 -14.69
N LEU A 141 -5.03 37.63 -14.55
CA LEU A 141 -5.32 37.00 -13.27
C LEU A 141 -4.03 36.58 -12.54
N ALA A 142 -3.06 36.02 -13.25
CA ALA A 142 -1.75 35.67 -12.69
C ALA A 142 -0.97 36.89 -12.20
N ALA A 143 -1.04 38.00 -12.97
CA ALA A 143 -0.36 39.24 -12.63
C ALA A 143 -0.91 39.88 -11.35
N GLU A 144 -2.22 39.75 -11.08
CA GLU A 144 -2.88 40.25 -9.86
C GLU A 144 -2.33 39.60 -8.58
N VAL A 145 -1.96 38.32 -8.66
CA VAL A 145 -1.32 37.58 -7.56
C VAL A 145 0.21 37.71 -7.58
N GLY A 146 0.78 38.03 -8.75
CA GLY A 146 2.21 38.09 -8.99
C GLY A 146 2.88 36.72 -9.15
N CYS A 147 2.14 35.71 -9.62
CA CYS A 147 2.63 34.35 -9.84
C CYS A 147 2.68 33.99 -11.33
N ARG A 148 3.21 32.81 -11.66
CA ARG A 148 3.32 32.33 -13.05
C ARG A 148 2.04 31.59 -13.47
N VAL A 149 1.70 31.64 -14.75
CA VAL A 149 0.66 30.76 -15.32
C VAL A 149 1.24 29.34 -15.46
N GLY A 150 0.59 28.38 -14.83
CA GLY A 150 0.87 26.96 -14.92
C GLY A 150 -0.18 26.23 -15.75
N SER A 151 -0.04 24.91 -15.88
CA SER A 151 -0.96 24.06 -16.65
C SER A 151 -1.08 22.66 -16.05
N LEU A 152 -2.26 22.04 -16.18
CA LEU A 152 -2.40 20.61 -15.90
C LEU A 152 -1.92 19.76 -17.10
N PRO A 153 -1.25 18.62 -16.86
CA PRO A 153 -0.91 18.06 -15.55
C PRO A 153 0.33 18.73 -14.92
N SER A 154 0.27 19.01 -13.61
CA SER A 154 1.39 19.57 -12.83
C SER A 154 1.87 18.59 -11.75
N GLN A 155 3.01 18.86 -11.09
CA GLN A 155 3.55 17.98 -10.05
C GLN A 155 3.25 18.54 -8.65
N TYR A 156 2.46 17.82 -7.86
CA TYR A 156 2.13 18.16 -6.47
C TYR A 156 2.47 17.00 -5.55
N LEU A 157 3.26 17.26 -4.49
CA LEU A 157 3.75 16.25 -3.53
C LEU A 157 4.42 15.03 -4.20
N GLY A 158 5.09 15.25 -5.32
CA GLY A 158 5.75 14.19 -6.09
C GLY A 158 4.82 13.32 -6.94
N LEU A 159 3.56 13.73 -7.13
CA LEU A 159 2.55 13.05 -7.94
C LEU A 159 2.01 13.97 -9.04
N PRO A 160 1.62 13.43 -10.19
CA PRO A 160 1.02 14.22 -11.26
C PRO A 160 -0.44 14.53 -10.93
N LEU A 161 -0.74 15.82 -10.73
CA LEU A 161 -2.08 16.38 -10.56
C LEU A 161 -2.70 16.61 -11.94
N GLY A 162 -4.00 16.32 -12.10
CA GLY A 162 -4.72 16.51 -13.38
C GLY A 162 -4.43 15.48 -14.47
N ALA A 163 -3.48 14.56 -14.26
CA ALA A 163 -3.20 13.51 -15.23
C ALA A 163 -4.31 12.44 -15.27
N PRO A 164 -4.62 11.85 -16.45
CA PRO A 164 -5.60 10.78 -16.55
C PRO A 164 -5.22 9.58 -15.68
N ASN A 165 -6.14 9.05 -14.88
CA ASN A 165 -5.89 8.04 -13.83
C ASN A 165 -5.23 6.71 -14.27
N ARG A 166 -5.15 6.44 -15.58
CA ARG A 166 -4.53 5.25 -16.19
C ARG A 166 -3.41 5.60 -17.18
N ALA A 167 -2.98 6.85 -17.25
CA ALA A 167 -1.91 7.27 -18.15
C ALA A 167 -0.60 6.57 -17.76
N SER A 168 0.10 6.02 -18.75
CA SER A 168 1.40 5.38 -18.52
C SER A 168 2.48 6.41 -18.19
N SER A 169 2.39 7.62 -18.77
CA SER A 169 3.34 8.71 -18.55
C SER A 169 3.46 9.16 -17.09
N MET A 170 2.39 9.01 -16.30
CA MET A 170 2.43 9.27 -14.86
C MET A 170 3.49 8.44 -14.13
N TRP A 171 3.87 7.28 -14.68
CA TRP A 171 4.79 6.34 -14.06
C TRP A 171 6.22 6.47 -14.57
N ASP A 172 6.48 7.32 -15.56
CA ASP A 172 7.81 7.48 -16.16
C ASP A 172 8.83 7.96 -15.11
N GLY A 173 8.43 8.87 -14.22
CA GLY A 173 9.28 9.32 -13.11
C GLY A 173 9.63 8.20 -12.11
N VAL A 174 8.72 7.24 -11.88
CA VAL A 174 8.98 6.05 -11.06
C VAL A 174 9.97 5.13 -11.77
N GLU A 175 9.74 4.85 -13.05
CA GLU A 175 10.60 4.02 -13.87
C GLU A 175 12.03 4.60 -13.93
N GLU A 176 12.14 5.91 -14.12
CA GLU A 176 13.41 6.61 -14.16
C GLU A 176 14.15 6.56 -12.82
N ARG A 177 13.46 6.73 -11.68
CA ARG A 177 14.07 6.52 -10.35
C ARG A 177 14.59 5.09 -10.17
N VAL A 178 13.86 4.09 -10.67
CA VAL A 178 14.30 2.68 -10.64
C VAL A 178 15.55 2.51 -11.52
N ARG A 179 15.56 3.08 -12.72
CA ARG A 179 16.70 3.03 -13.66
C ARG A 179 17.95 3.70 -13.08
N ARG A 180 17.83 4.87 -12.45
CA ARG A 180 18.95 5.55 -11.77
C ARG A 180 19.55 4.68 -10.66
N ARG A 181 18.72 4.06 -9.83
CA ARG A 181 19.22 3.12 -8.79
C ARG A 181 19.94 1.93 -9.40
N LEU A 182 19.40 1.36 -10.47
CA LEU A 182 20.05 0.26 -11.20
C LEU A 182 21.39 0.66 -11.82
N ALA A 183 21.51 1.89 -12.34
CA ALA A 183 22.75 2.40 -12.93
C ALA A 183 23.87 2.54 -11.89
N LEU A 184 23.53 2.93 -10.66
CA LEU A 184 24.49 3.01 -9.54
C LEU A 184 24.98 1.62 -9.10
N TRP A 185 24.18 0.58 -9.29
CA TRP A 185 24.51 -0.77 -8.88
C TRP A 185 25.26 -1.51 -9.97
N LYS A 186 26.58 -1.59 -9.84
CA LYS A 186 27.42 -2.43 -10.70
C LYS A 186 27.04 -3.90 -10.53
N ARG A 187 26.18 -4.40 -11.43
CA ARG A 187 25.62 -5.78 -11.42
C ARG A 187 26.69 -6.84 -11.22
N GLN A 188 27.87 -6.64 -11.81
CA GLN A 188 28.99 -7.59 -11.77
C GLN A 188 29.56 -7.87 -10.37
N TYR A 189 29.39 -6.94 -9.42
CA TYR A 189 29.95 -7.08 -8.06
C TYR A 189 28.92 -7.49 -7.00
N ILE A 190 27.66 -7.70 -7.39
CA ILE A 190 26.58 -8.01 -6.45
C ILE A 190 26.12 -9.44 -6.66
N SER A 191 26.20 -10.25 -5.60
CA SER A 191 25.69 -11.62 -5.60
C SER A 191 24.19 -11.68 -5.88
N LYS A 192 23.68 -12.81 -6.39
CA LYS A 192 22.23 -13.01 -6.60
C LYS A 192 21.42 -12.74 -5.32
N GLY A 193 21.94 -13.17 -4.16
CA GLY A 193 21.38 -12.85 -2.84
C GLY A 193 21.31 -11.35 -2.55
N GLY A 194 22.41 -10.61 -2.77
CA GLY A 194 22.43 -9.16 -2.60
C GLY A 194 21.44 -8.44 -3.52
N ARG A 195 21.31 -8.91 -4.78
CA ARG A 195 20.34 -8.35 -5.74
C ARG A 195 18.89 -8.55 -5.27
N ILE A 196 18.54 -9.72 -4.73
CA ILE A 196 17.21 -9.97 -4.14
C ILE A 196 16.95 -8.98 -3.00
N THR A 197 17.93 -8.76 -2.11
CA THR A 197 17.81 -7.81 -1.01
C THR A 197 17.56 -6.39 -1.51
N LEU A 198 18.30 -5.93 -2.52
CA LEU A 198 18.11 -4.60 -3.14
C LEU A 198 16.77 -4.46 -3.85
N ILE A 199 16.29 -5.52 -4.52
CA ILE A 199 14.94 -5.51 -5.12
C ILE A 199 13.90 -5.34 -4.02
N LYS A 200 14.00 -6.09 -2.92
CA LYS A 200 13.03 -6.05 -1.81
C LYS A 200 13.03 -4.73 -1.05
N SER A 201 14.20 -4.21 -0.71
CA SER A 201 14.33 -3.02 0.14
C SER A 201 14.15 -1.72 -0.63
N THR A 202 14.61 -1.68 -1.88
CA THR A 202 14.75 -0.43 -2.64
C THR A 202 13.85 -0.40 -3.88
N MET A 203 13.97 -1.35 -4.81
CA MET A 203 13.19 -1.28 -6.06
C MET A 203 11.69 -1.45 -5.82
N ALA A 204 11.32 -2.33 -4.89
CA ALA A 204 9.92 -2.58 -4.55
C ALA A 204 9.31 -1.42 -3.73
N SER A 205 10.12 -0.58 -3.08
CA SER A 205 9.63 0.54 -2.25
C SER A 205 9.43 1.83 -3.02
N ILE A 206 10.25 2.12 -4.04
CA ILE A 206 10.12 3.30 -4.92
C ILE A 206 8.69 3.51 -5.47
N PRO A 207 8.00 2.48 -6.01
CA PRO A 207 6.65 2.67 -6.55
C PRO A 207 5.55 2.68 -5.48
N ILE A 208 5.82 2.36 -4.19
CA ILE A 208 4.75 2.10 -3.19
C ILE A 208 3.85 3.31 -2.99
N TYR A 209 4.42 4.51 -2.89
CA TYR A 209 3.64 5.72 -2.67
C TYR A 209 2.62 5.92 -3.79
N GLN A 210 3.06 5.88 -5.05
CA GLN A 210 2.20 6.04 -6.23
C GLN A 210 1.26 4.84 -6.43
N MET A 211 1.71 3.60 -6.19
CA MET A 211 0.87 2.39 -6.18
C MET A 211 -0.20 2.42 -5.10
N SER A 212 -0.01 3.18 -4.03
CA SER A 212 -1.03 3.31 -3.00
C SER A 212 -2.20 4.17 -3.44
N LEU A 213 -2.03 5.05 -4.43
CA LEU A 213 -3.03 6.04 -4.85
C LEU A 213 -3.61 5.73 -6.23
N PHE A 214 -2.80 5.25 -7.16
CA PHE A 214 -3.19 5.06 -8.56
C PHE A 214 -3.15 3.60 -8.98
N ARG A 215 -4.06 3.23 -9.89
CA ARG A 215 -4.03 1.93 -10.56
C ARG A 215 -2.91 1.90 -11.59
N MET A 216 -1.93 1.03 -11.37
CA MET A 216 -0.80 0.88 -12.28
C MET A 216 -1.25 0.17 -13.57
N PRO A 217 -1.03 0.76 -14.75
CA PRO A 217 -1.30 0.08 -16.02
C PRO A 217 -0.46 -1.19 -16.17
N ASN A 218 -1.04 -2.23 -16.78
CA ASN A 218 -0.34 -3.51 -16.98
C ASN A 218 0.97 -3.36 -17.77
N ILE A 219 1.06 -2.40 -18.69
CA ILE A 219 2.28 -2.12 -19.44
C ILE A 219 3.41 -1.63 -18.52
N VAL A 220 3.10 -0.74 -17.57
CA VAL A 220 4.05 -0.23 -16.57
C VAL A 220 4.48 -1.36 -15.62
N VAL A 221 3.53 -2.19 -15.15
CA VAL A 221 3.84 -3.38 -14.33
C VAL A 221 4.86 -4.25 -15.05
N ARG A 222 4.63 -4.56 -16.34
CA ARG A 222 5.52 -5.39 -17.16
C ARG A 222 6.91 -4.74 -17.31
N ARG A 223 7.00 -3.42 -17.51
CA ARG A 223 8.27 -2.69 -17.63
C ARG A 223 9.07 -2.74 -16.32
N LEU A 224 8.45 -2.43 -15.19
CA LEU A 224 9.10 -2.44 -13.88
C LEU A 224 9.51 -3.85 -13.43
N GLU A 225 8.63 -4.85 -13.62
CA GLU A 225 8.98 -6.25 -13.32
C GLU A 225 10.06 -6.79 -14.27
N LYS A 226 10.10 -6.33 -15.53
CA LYS A 226 11.22 -6.62 -16.45
C LYS A 226 12.53 -6.07 -15.89
N LEU A 227 12.56 -4.82 -15.42
CA LEU A 227 13.76 -4.24 -14.79
C LEU A 227 14.24 -5.05 -13.57
N GLN A 228 13.31 -5.51 -12.72
CA GLN A 228 13.64 -6.37 -11.58
C GLN A 228 14.20 -7.73 -12.00
N ARG A 229 13.61 -8.36 -13.03
CA ARG A 229 14.09 -9.63 -13.60
C ARG A 229 15.47 -9.50 -14.21
N ASP A 230 15.65 -8.50 -15.07
CA ASP A 230 16.90 -8.25 -15.78
C ASP A 230 18.02 -7.94 -14.78
N PHE A 231 17.70 -7.25 -13.67
CA PHE A 231 18.66 -7.02 -12.59
C PHE A 231 18.99 -8.31 -11.81
N LEU A 232 17.98 -9.11 -11.45
CA LEU A 232 18.19 -10.36 -10.72
C LEU A 232 19.08 -11.32 -11.51
N TRP A 233 18.75 -11.55 -12.78
CA TRP A 233 19.37 -12.57 -13.63
C TRP A 233 20.59 -12.06 -14.40
N GLY A 234 20.65 -10.77 -14.77
CA GLY A 234 21.65 -10.23 -15.71
C GLY A 234 23.11 -10.38 -15.27
N GLY A 235 24.03 -10.46 -16.23
CA GLY A 235 25.49 -10.49 -15.97
C GLY A 235 26.14 -9.10 -15.99
N GLY A 236 27.45 -9.05 -16.26
CA GLY A 236 28.17 -7.81 -16.59
C GLY A 236 27.71 -7.20 -17.93
N ASN A 237 28.32 -6.10 -18.36
CA ASN A 237 27.83 -5.22 -19.44
C ASN A 237 27.58 -5.88 -20.82
N MET A 238 27.94 -7.15 -21.05
CA MET A 238 27.69 -7.86 -22.31
C MET A 238 27.03 -9.25 -22.16
N GLU A 239 26.74 -9.72 -20.93
CA GLU A 239 26.16 -11.04 -20.72
C GLU A 239 24.64 -10.99 -20.54
N ARG A 240 23.89 -11.29 -21.61
CA ARG A 240 22.46 -11.62 -21.50
C ARG A 240 22.31 -13.00 -20.88
N LYS A 241 22.18 -13.05 -19.54
CA LYS A 241 21.86 -14.30 -18.83
C LYS A 241 20.38 -14.62 -18.97
N ALA A 242 20.10 -15.88 -19.30
CA ALA A 242 18.73 -16.35 -19.45
C ALA A 242 17.98 -16.34 -18.10
N HIS A 243 16.70 -16.03 -18.13
CA HIS A 243 15.82 -16.15 -16.97
C HIS A 243 15.53 -17.63 -16.72
N LEU A 244 16.12 -18.20 -15.68
CA LEU A 244 16.11 -19.65 -15.45
C LEU A 244 14.78 -20.14 -14.87
N VAL A 245 14.21 -19.37 -13.93
CA VAL A 245 12.96 -19.70 -13.23
C VAL A 245 11.87 -18.69 -13.61
N LYS A 246 10.63 -19.17 -13.79
CA LYS A 246 9.46 -18.32 -14.07
C LYS A 246 9.28 -17.26 -12.98
N TRP A 247 8.90 -16.05 -13.38
CA TRP A 247 8.79 -14.93 -12.44
C TRP A 247 7.72 -15.15 -11.37
N GLU A 248 6.61 -15.83 -11.70
CA GLU A 248 5.60 -16.15 -10.69
C GLU A 248 6.17 -17.01 -9.54
N ILE A 249 7.03 -17.98 -9.87
CA ILE A 249 7.71 -18.83 -8.88
C ILE A 249 8.69 -17.99 -8.07
N VAL A 250 9.51 -17.17 -8.73
CA VAL A 250 10.46 -16.26 -8.04
C VAL A 250 9.75 -15.34 -7.03
N CYS A 251 8.55 -14.85 -7.38
CA CYS A 251 7.74 -14.03 -6.50
C CYS A 251 6.95 -14.82 -5.43
N GLY A 252 6.97 -16.15 -5.48
CA GLY A 252 6.37 -16.98 -4.45
C GLY A 252 7.10 -16.89 -3.12
N ASP A 253 6.45 -17.36 -2.06
CA ASP A 253 7.09 -17.51 -0.75
C ASP A 253 8.16 -18.60 -0.80
N LYS A 254 9.19 -18.47 0.05
CA LYS A 254 10.28 -19.44 0.14
C LYS A 254 9.79 -20.87 0.45
N GLY A 255 8.77 -21.00 1.31
CA GLY A 255 8.13 -22.26 1.63
C GLY A 255 7.43 -22.95 0.47
N ARG A 256 7.14 -22.21 -0.60
CA ARG A 256 6.56 -22.71 -1.86
C ARG A 256 7.58 -22.70 -3.00
N GLY A 257 8.86 -22.55 -2.65
CA GLY A 257 9.98 -22.54 -3.58
C GLY A 257 10.21 -21.24 -4.33
N GLY A 258 9.66 -20.12 -3.88
CA GLY A 258 10.02 -18.81 -4.39
C GLY A 258 11.16 -18.13 -3.65
N LEU A 259 11.40 -16.87 -3.99
CA LEU A 259 12.42 -16.01 -3.36
C LEU A 259 11.80 -14.90 -2.51
N GLY A 260 10.47 -14.84 -2.41
CA GLY A 260 9.71 -13.84 -1.66
C GLY A 260 9.76 -12.44 -2.28
N LEU A 261 9.97 -12.33 -3.59
CA LEU A 261 9.79 -11.07 -4.32
C LEU A 261 8.30 -10.78 -4.50
N ARG A 262 7.91 -9.52 -4.65
CA ARG A 262 6.48 -9.17 -4.76
C ARG A 262 6.11 -8.86 -6.20
N ARG A 263 4.98 -9.40 -6.66
CA ARG A 263 4.37 -9.02 -7.94
C ARG A 263 3.76 -7.63 -7.79
N LEU A 264 4.24 -6.67 -8.57
CA LEU A 264 3.85 -5.26 -8.43
C LEU A 264 2.36 -5.07 -8.73
N GLY A 265 1.83 -5.80 -9.73
CA GLY A 265 0.40 -5.74 -10.07
C GLY A 265 -0.53 -6.21 -8.93
N LEU A 266 -0.16 -7.28 -8.23
CA LEU A 266 -0.93 -7.77 -7.07
C LEU A 266 -0.76 -6.86 -5.86
N MET A 267 0.45 -6.33 -5.65
CA MET A 267 0.71 -5.36 -4.59
C MET A 267 -0.10 -4.07 -4.79
N ASN A 268 -0.16 -3.55 -6.01
CA ASN A 268 -0.98 -2.37 -6.33
C ASN A 268 -2.46 -2.61 -6.00
N LYS A 269 -3.03 -3.77 -6.38
CA LYS A 269 -4.40 -4.13 -5.99
C LYS A 269 -4.59 -4.20 -4.47
N ALA A 270 -3.65 -4.82 -3.75
CA ALA A 270 -3.71 -4.92 -2.29
C ALA A 270 -3.55 -3.54 -1.60
N LEU A 271 -2.76 -2.62 -2.16
CA LEU A 271 -2.63 -1.27 -1.64
C LEU A 271 -3.90 -0.45 -1.88
N LEU A 272 -4.48 -0.53 -3.08
CA LEU A 272 -5.73 0.15 -3.41
C LEU A 272 -6.91 -0.38 -2.58
N GLY A 273 -6.94 -1.68 -2.28
CA GLY A 273 -7.92 -2.26 -1.37
C GLY A 273 -7.90 -1.67 0.04
N LYS A 274 -6.77 -1.08 0.48
CA LYS A 274 -6.71 -0.34 1.74
C LYS A 274 -7.60 0.90 1.70
N TRP A 275 -7.74 1.58 0.56
CA TRP A 275 -8.62 2.74 0.45
C TRP A 275 -10.09 2.38 0.51
N ILE A 276 -10.48 1.22 -0.03
CA ILE A 276 -11.82 0.67 0.15
C ILE A 276 -12.12 0.45 1.63
N TRP A 277 -11.18 -0.18 2.35
CA TRP A 277 -11.29 -0.34 3.80
C TRP A 277 -11.40 1.00 4.54
N ARG A 278 -10.53 1.97 4.20
CA ARG A 278 -10.57 3.31 4.80
C ARG A 278 -11.88 4.03 4.51
N TYR A 279 -12.42 3.90 3.29
CA TYR A 279 -13.69 4.51 2.90
C TYR A 279 -14.85 3.99 3.76
N ALA A 280 -14.83 2.70 4.07
CA ALA A 280 -15.83 2.10 4.92
C ALA A 280 -15.67 2.50 6.39
N CYS A 281 -14.45 2.51 6.94
CA CYS A 281 -14.20 2.78 8.36
C CYS A 281 -14.18 4.26 8.73
N GLU A 282 -13.64 5.12 7.87
CA GLU A 282 -13.52 6.56 8.13
C GLU A 282 -14.84 7.22 7.73
N ARG A 283 -15.46 8.03 8.61
CA ARG A 283 -16.74 8.70 8.31
C ARG A 283 -16.59 10.17 7.95
N GLU A 284 -15.78 10.90 8.70
CA GLU A 284 -15.75 12.36 8.66
C GLU A 284 -14.58 12.95 7.86
N ASN A 285 -13.72 12.12 7.27
CA ASN A 285 -12.55 12.62 6.56
C ASN A 285 -12.92 13.35 5.26
N LEU A 286 -12.31 14.52 5.02
CA LEU A 286 -12.58 15.39 3.87
C LEU A 286 -12.56 14.63 2.53
N TRP A 287 -11.58 13.75 2.31
CA TRP A 287 -11.46 12.99 1.05
C TRP A 287 -12.68 12.07 0.80
N LYS A 288 -13.30 11.55 1.85
CA LYS A 288 -14.52 10.74 1.74
C LYS A 288 -15.72 11.63 1.44
N GLN A 289 -15.83 12.79 2.10
CA GLN A 289 -16.88 13.77 1.80
C GLN A 289 -16.80 14.24 0.35
N VAL A 290 -15.59 14.45 -0.18
CA VAL A 290 -15.36 14.78 -1.60
C VAL A 290 -15.88 13.68 -2.53
N ILE A 291 -15.54 12.41 -2.25
CA ILE A 291 -16.02 11.27 -3.05
C ILE A 291 -17.54 11.18 -2.99
N TRP A 292 -18.11 11.33 -1.79
CA TRP A 292 -19.55 11.30 -1.57
C TRP A 292 -20.28 12.42 -2.33
N ALA A 293 -19.79 13.66 -2.24
CA ALA A 293 -20.39 14.81 -2.90
C ALA A 293 -20.30 14.75 -4.44
N LYS A 294 -19.31 14.01 -4.96
CA LYS A 294 -19.07 13.87 -6.40
C LYS A 294 -19.76 12.66 -7.04
N PHE A 295 -19.85 11.54 -6.33
CA PHE A 295 -20.32 10.26 -6.88
C PHE A 295 -21.61 9.75 -6.20
N GLY A 296 -22.10 10.42 -5.16
CA GLY A 296 -23.28 10.00 -4.41
C GLY A 296 -23.07 8.75 -3.53
N GLN A 297 -24.16 8.27 -2.92
CA GLN A 297 -24.20 7.01 -2.17
C GLN A 297 -24.55 5.86 -3.12
N GLU A 298 -23.57 5.23 -3.77
CA GLU A 298 -23.82 3.92 -4.39
C GLU A 298 -23.83 2.84 -3.30
N GLU A 299 -25.01 2.28 -3.00
CA GLU A 299 -25.25 1.19 -2.03
C GLU A 299 -24.72 -0.19 -2.46
N TYR A 300 -23.83 -0.25 -3.45
CA TYR A 300 -23.40 -1.54 -4.00
C TYR A 300 -22.14 -2.11 -3.32
N GLY A 301 -22.36 -3.19 -2.55
CA GLY A 301 -21.59 -4.41 -2.72
C GLY A 301 -20.16 -4.41 -2.19
N TRP A 302 -19.90 -3.85 -1.01
CA TRP A 302 -18.63 -4.08 -0.33
C TRP A 302 -18.72 -5.38 0.48
N SER A 303 -17.79 -6.32 0.28
CA SER A 303 -17.65 -7.52 1.12
C SER A 303 -17.09 -7.20 2.52
N LEU A 304 -17.75 -6.28 3.21
CA LEU A 304 -17.42 -5.79 4.54
C LEU A 304 -18.58 -6.14 5.43
N GLU A 305 -18.31 -6.97 6.44
CA GLU A 305 -19.31 -7.36 7.43
C GLU A 305 -19.15 -6.46 8.64
N PHE A 306 -20.18 -5.65 8.92
CA PHE A 306 -20.26 -4.82 10.10
C PHE A 306 -20.43 -5.72 11.33
N ARG A 307 -19.72 -5.37 12.40
CA ARG A 307 -19.86 -5.95 13.72
C ARG A 307 -20.62 -4.95 14.58
N VAL A 308 -21.77 -5.39 15.06
CA VAL A 308 -22.64 -4.62 15.95
C VAL A 308 -21.95 -4.47 17.30
N GLY A 309 -21.61 -3.23 17.63
CA GLY A 309 -21.35 -2.74 18.97
C GLY A 309 -22.61 -2.03 19.46
N LYS A 310 -22.56 -0.72 19.68
CA LYS A 310 -23.72 0.11 20.08
C LYS A 310 -24.89 0.04 19.10
N GLY A 311 -24.64 -0.28 17.84
CA GLY A 311 -25.66 -0.38 16.80
C GLY A 311 -26.14 0.96 16.24
N ASN A 312 -25.64 2.09 16.75
CA ASN A 312 -26.07 3.44 16.40
C ASN A 312 -25.56 3.92 15.04
N LYS A 313 -24.69 3.13 14.41
CA LYS A 313 -24.00 3.47 13.16
C LYS A 313 -24.29 2.48 12.04
N ILE A 314 -25.03 1.42 12.30
CA ILE A 314 -25.33 0.33 11.36
C ILE A 314 -26.83 0.37 11.06
N ARG A 315 -27.20 0.44 9.78
CA ARG A 315 -28.59 0.35 9.34
C ARG A 315 -29.08 -1.09 9.42
N PHE A 316 -30.21 -1.31 10.09
CA PHE A 316 -30.72 -2.65 10.36
C PHE A 316 -30.99 -3.45 9.07
N TRP A 317 -31.66 -2.84 8.08
CA TRP A 317 -32.07 -3.58 6.88
C TRP A 317 -31.02 -3.64 5.77
N THR A 318 -30.31 -2.54 5.55
CA THR A 318 -29.49 -2.33 4.34
C THR A 318 -28.01 -2.64 4.53
N ASP A 319 -27.48 -2.56 5.75
CA ASP A 319 -26.08 -2.90 6.01
C ASP A 319 -25.88 -4.42 6.18
N VAL A 320 -24.71 -4.92 5.79
CA VAL A 320 -24.33 -6.33 5.97
C VAL A 320 -23.73 -6.51 7.35
N TRP A 321 -24.55 -6.76 8.37
CA TRP A 321 -24.11 -6.95 9.76
C TRP A 321 -24.53 -8.30 10.37
N CYS A 322 -25.38 -9.06 9.67
CA CYS A 322 -25.89 -10.35 10.10
C CYS A 322 -25.74 -11.39 8.97
N ALA A 323 -24.96 -12.44 9.20
CA ALA A 323 -24.84 -13.62 8.33
C ALA A 323 -24.39 -13.34 6.88
N GLY A 324 -23.56 -12.32 6.65
CA GLY A 324 -22.86 -12.10 5.38
C GLY A 324 -23.67 -11.53 4.21
N THR A 325 -24.97 -11.24 4.36
CA THR A 325 -25.80 -10.52 3.38
C THR A 325 -26.71 -9.51 4.09
N ALA A 326 -27.10 -8.42 3.42
CA ALA A 326 -28.06 -7.47 3.99
C ALA A 326 -29.42 -8.14 4.24
N LEU A 327 -30.10 -7.77 5.33
CA LEU A 327 -31.41 -8.33 5.66
C LEU A 327 -32.45 -7.99 4.58
N SER A 328 -32.35 -6.83 3.92
CA SER A 328 -33.19 -6.44 2.79
C SER A 328 -33.05 -7.37 1.58
N GLN A 329 -31.86 -7.95 1.37
CA GLN A 329 -31.62 -8.92 0.29
C GLN A 329 -32.06 -10.34 0.68
N SER A 330 -31.87 -10.70 1.95
CA SER A 330 -32.32 -11.99 2.50
C SER A 330 -33.86 -12.07 2.64
N PHE A 331 -34.53 -10.95 2.92
CA PHE A 331 -35.96 -10.86 3.19
C PHE A 331 -36.60 -9.67 2.46
N PRO A 332 -36.59 -9.65 1.11
CA PRO A 332 -37.07 -8.51 0.33
C PRO A 332 -38.56 -8.21 0.58
N HIS A 333 -39.37 -9.24 0.82
CA HIS A 333 -40.80 -9.11 1.11
C HIS A 333 -41.07 -8.42 2.47
N LEU A 334 -40.34 -8.82 3.52
CA LEU A 334 -40.44 -8.19 4.84
C LEU A 334 -39.90 -6.76 4.83
N PHE A 335 -38.82 -6.50 4.09
CA PHE A 335 -38.27 -5.16 3.92
C PHE A 335 -39.26 -4.21 3.23
N ALA A 336 -40.00 -4.68 2.23
CA ALA A 336 -41.05 -3.90 1.59
C ALA A 336 -42.19 -3.52 2.56
N LEU A 337 -42.45 -4.36 3.56
CA LEU A 337 -43.48 -4.10 4.59
C LEU A 337 -42.94 -3.33 5.81
N ALA A 338 -41.63 -3.17 5.96
CA ALA A 338 -41.03 -2.49 7.10
C ALA A 338 -41.33 -0.98 7.08
N VAL A 339 -41.72 -0.44 8.24
CA VAL A 339 -41.93 1.01 8.46
C VAL A 339 -40.58 1.72 8.52
N ASP A 340 -39.68 1.19 9.35
CA ASP A 340 -38.40 1.81 9.69
C ASP A 340 -37.25 1.27 8.82
N ARG A 341 -37.34 1.46 7.48
CA ARG A 341 -36.37 0.89 6.52
C ARG A 341 -34.93 1.41 6.70
N ASN A 342 -34.79 2.64 7.19
CA ASN A 342 -33.50 3.31 7.37
C ASN A 342 -33.04 3.35 8.83
N ALA A 343 -33.78 2.73 9.76
CA ALA A 343 -33.42 2.73 11.17
C ALA A 343 -32.13 1.95 11.44
N THR A 344 -31.45 2.37 12.50
CA THR A 344 -30.22 1.77 12.99
C THR A 344 -30.50 0.55 13.85
N VAL A 345 -29.48 -0.29 14.04
CA VAL A 345 -29.58 -1.48 14.91
C VAL A 345 -29.90 -1.10 16.37
N GLU A 346 -29.40 0.04 16.84
CA GLU A 346 -29.75 0.58 18.17
C GLU A 346 -31.24 0.93 18.27
N GLU A 347 -31.77 1.68 17.30
CA GLU A 347 -33.17 2.11 17.28
C GLU A 347 -34.15 0.94 17.17
N MET A 348 -33.72 -0.15 16.51
CA MET A 348 -34.50 -1.37 16.35
C MET A 348 -34.40 -2.31 17.57
N TRP A 349 -33.61 -1.99 18.59
CA TRP A 349 -33.41 -2.82 19.78
C TRP A 349 -34.02 -2.17 21.03
N ASP A 350 -34.98 -2.86 21.65
CA ASP A 350 -35.61 -2.42 22.88
C ASP A 350 -34.87 -2.96 24.10
N GLN A 351 -34.15 -2.05 24.78
CA GLN A 351 -33.41 -2.32 26.02
C GLN A 351 -34.32 -2.48 27.24
N ASN A 352 -35.59 -2.04 27.17
CA ASN A 352 -36.51 -2.02 28.32
C ASN A 352 -37.28 -3.34 28.50
N SER A 353 -37.10 -4.31 27.60
CA SER A 353 -37.67 -5.64 27.73
C SER A 353 -36.76 -6.55 28.56
N ASP A 354 -37.32 -7.40 29.41
CA ASP A 354 -36.60 -8.22 30.42
C ASP A 354 -35.49 -9.13 29.84
N GLN A 355 -35.47 -9.35 28.52
CA GLN A 355 -34.44 -10.12 27.81
C GLN A 355 -33.78 -9.37 26.64
N GLY A 356 -34.18 -8.11 26.39
CA GLY A 356 -33.87 -7.38 25.16
C GLY A 356 -34.64 -7.94 23.95
N GLY A 357 -35.20 -7.07 23.11
CA GLY A 357 -36.10 -7.49 22.04
C GLY A 357 -35.94 -6.64 20.77
N TRP A 358 -36.16 -7.25 19.60
CA TRP A 358 -36.17 -6.52 18.34
C TRP A 358 -37.53 -5.85 18.11
N ASN A 359 -37.55 -4.53 18.01
CA ASN A 359 -38.74 -3.72 17.75
C ASN A 359 -39.00 -3.61 16.24
N LEU A 360 -39.51 -4.68 15.65
CA LEU A 360 -39.78 -4.74 14.21
C LEU A 360 -41.20 -4.21 13.91
N ARG A 361 -41.30 -3.01 13.31
CA ARG A 361 -42.57 -2.39 12.92
C ARG A 361 -42.87 -2.59 11.43
N PHE A 362 -44.07 -3.07 11.13
CA PHE A 362 -44.53 -3.33 9.77
C PHE A 362 -45.82 -2.57 9.47
N LEU A 363 -46.02 -2.22 8.19
CA LEU A 363 -47.15 -1.41 7.71
C LEU A 363 -48.52 -2.07 7.93
N ARG A 364 -48.56 -3.40 8.07
CA ARG A 364 -49.77 -4.18 8.30
C ARG A 364 -49.47 -5.47 9.05
N ASN A 365 -50.52 -6.14 9.52
CA ASN A 365 -50.45 -7.50 10.04
C ASN A 365 -50.03 -8.49 8.94
N PHE A 366 -49.38 -9.57 9.37
CA PHE A 366 -48.89 -10.64 8.49
C PHE A 366 -50.01 -11.62 8.12
N ASN A 367 -49.93 -12.12 6.89
CA ASN A 367 -50.71 -13.28 6.46
C ASN A 367 -50.00 -14.58 6.90
N ASP A 368 -50.73 -15.70 6.96
CA ASP A 368 -50.20 -16.99 7.44
C ASP A 368 -48.93 -17.46 6.70
N TRP A 369 -48.83 -17.19 5.40
CA TRP A 369 -47.64 -17.53 4.60
C TRP A 369 -46.44 -16.61 4.84
N GLU A 370 -46.63 -15.42 5.43
CA GLU A 370 -45.57 -14.46 5.77
C GLU A 370 -44.97 -14.77 7.16
N MET A 371 -45.74 -15.43 8.03
CA MET A 371 -45.29 -15.81 9.38
C MET A 371 -44.05 -16.70 9.37
N GLY A 372 -43.90 -17.57 8.35
CA GLY A 372 -42.68 -18.37 8.17
C GLY A 372 -41.44 -17.51 7.95
N MET A 373 -41.54 -16.45 7.12
CA MET A 373 -40.43 -15.53 6.85
C MET A 373 -40.03 -14.72 8.09
N VAL A 374 -41.01 -14.33 8.90
CA VAL A 374 -40.77 -13.64 10.18
C VAL A 374 -40.04 -14.56 11.16
N GLY A 375 -40.44 -15.85 11.23
CA GLY A 375 -39.75 -16.86 12.01
C GLY A 375 -38.28 -17.03 11.61
N ASP A 376 -38.01 -17.11 10.30
CA ASP A 376 -36.65 -17.20 9.76
C ASP A 376 -35.80 -15.94 10.06
N LEU A 377 -36.41 -14.76 10.01
CA LEU A 377 -35.76 -13.49 10.39
C LEU A 377 -35.38 -13.50 11.87
N LEU A 378 -36.30 -13.85 12.77
CA LEU A 378 -36.03 -13.92 14.20
C LEU A 378 -34.99 -14.99 14.55
N LEU A 379 -34.99 -16.13 13.85
CA LEU A 379 -33.97 -17.16 13.97
C LEU A 379 -32.58 -16.63 13.58
N LYS A 380 -32.47 -15.86 12.49
CA LYS A 380 -31.20 -15.22 12.09
C LYS A 380 -30.74 -14.16 13.09
N LEU A 381 -31.67 -13.42 13.69
CA LEU A 381 -31.37 -12.38 14.69
C LEU A 381 -31.06 -12.94 16.10
N ARG A 382 -31.32 -14.23 16.32
CA ARG A 382 -31.19 -14.86 17.63
C ARG A 382 -29.74 -14.78 18.13
N GLY A 383 -29.58 -14.28 19.36
CA GLY A 383 -28.26 -14.15 20.01
C GLY A 383 -27.44 -12.93 19.56
N LEU A 384 -27.94 -12.15 18.59
CA LEU A 384 -27.38 -10.84 18.24
C LEU A 384 -28.00 -9.79 19.16
N ARG A 385 -27.17 -8.98 19.80
CA ARG A 385 -27.59 -7.84 20.61
C ARG A 385 -26.57 -6.71 20.51
N PRO A 386 -27.00 -5.44 20.60
CA PRO A 386 -26.08 -4.33 20.78
C PRO A 386 -25.21 -4.51 22.05
N ALA A 387 -23.99 -4.04 21.98
CA ALA A 387 -23.01 -4.03 23.07
C ALA A 387 -22.56 -2.60 23.38
N LEU A 388 -21.82 -2.41 24.47
CA LEU A 388 -21.26 -1.10 24.85
C LEU A 388 -20.08 -0.66 23.95
N GLU A 389 -19.50 -1.59 23.18
CA GLU A 389 -18.40 -1.32 22.25
C GLU A 389 -18.86 -0.50 21.05
N GLU A 390 -17.96 0.25 20.41
CA GLU A 390 -18.29 0.98 19.19
C GLU A 390 -18.48 0.05 17.99
N ASP A 391 -19.43 0.38 17.12
CA ASP A 391 -19.63 -0.33 15.85
C ASP A 391 -18.35 -0.37 15.03
N SER A 392 -18.03 -1.55 14.50
CA SER A 392 -16.79 -1.77 13.75
C SER A 392 -17.01 -2.56 12.48
N ILE A 393 -16.06 -2.49 11.55
CA ILE A 393 -16.11 -3.27 10.31
C ILE A 393 -15.12 -4.42 10.45
N SER A 394 -15.44 -5.58 9.86
CA SER A 394 -14.55 -6.73 9.83
C SER A 394 -14.25 -7.21 8.42
N TRP A 395 -12.97 -7.49 8.17
CA TRP A 395 -12.45 -8.05 6.93
C TRP A 395 -12.24 -9.57 7.10
N LYS A 396 -12.93 -10.37 6.28
CA LYS A 396 -12.96 -11.85 6.37
C LYS A 396 -11.60 -12.53 6.16
N GLY A 397 -10.60 -11.85 5.58
CA GLY A 397 -9.31 -12.44 5.23
C GLY A 397 -8.23 -12.43 6.34
N GLY A 398 -8.54 -11.99 7.57
CA GLY A 398 -7.52 -11.84 8.62
C GLY A 398 -7.99 -12.18 10.04
N LYS A 399 -7.11 -12.79 10.85
CA LYS A 399 -7.38 -13.18 12.24
C LYS A 399 -7.85 -12.04 13.16
N SER A 400 -7.50 -10.79 12.83
CA SER A 400 -7.82 -9.61 13.64
C SER A 400 -9.01 -8.79 13.11
N GLY A 401 -9.71 -9.26 12.06
CA GLY A 401 -10.81 -8.51 11.43
C GLY A 401 -10.42 -7.18 10.77
N ARG A 402 -9.16 -6.73 10.85
CA ARG A 402 -8.67 -5.49 10.22
C ARG A 402 -8.02 -5.77 8.88
N TYR A 403 -8.23 -4.89 7.90
CA TYR A 403 -7.54 -4.99 6.62
C TYR A 403 -6.03 -4.79 6.78
N LYS A 404 -5.25 -5.80 6.35
CA LYS A 404 -3.79 -5.73 6.29
C LYS A 404 -3.37 -6.02 4.86
N VAL A 405 -2.65 -5.08 4.23
CA VAL A 405 -2.14 -5.20 2.85
C VAL A 405 -1.35 -6.51 2.66
N LYS A 406 -0.57 -6.92 3.67
CA LYS A 406 0.16 -8.21 3.65
C LYS A 406 -0.80 -9.40 3.48
N MET A 407 -1.88 -9.45 4.26
CA MET A 407 -2.86 -10.54 4.21
C MET A 407 -3.66 -10.51 2.91
N ALA A 408 -4.05 -9.31 2.46
CA ALA A 408 -4.77 -9.15 1.19
C ALA A 408 -3.90 -9.58 0.01
N TYR A 409 -2.62 -9.21 0.01
CA TYR A 409 -1.65 -9.69 -0.99
C TYR A 409 -1.51 -11.21 -0.95
N SER A 410 -1.35 -11.81 0.23
CA SER A 410 -1.27 -13.27 0.37
C SER A 410 -2.53 -13.98 -0.13
N GLY A 411 -3.72 -13.39 0.05
CA GLY A 411 -4.97 -13.92 -0.52
C GLY A 411 -5.11 -13.77 -2.04
N LEU A 412 -4.44 -12.77 -2.64
CA LEU A 412 -4.40 -12.57 -4.09
C LEU A 412 -3.37 -13.47 -4.80
N VAL A 413 -2.40 -13.99 -4.06
CA VAL A 413 -1.42 -14.95 -4.59
C VAL A 413 -2.04 -16.33 -4.52
N ASN A 414 -2.28 -16.96 -5.68
CA ASN A 414 -2.78 -18.33 -5.72
C ASN A 414 -1.90 -19.25 -4.86
N PRO A 415 -2.47 -19.97 -3.88
CA PRO A 415 -1.74 -20.98 -3.16
C PRO A 415 -1.44 -22.14 -4.11
N SER A 416 -0.19 -22.28 -4.49
CA SER A 416 0.31 -23.52 -5.08
C SER A 416 0.65 -24.48 -3.95
N ASP A 417 0.06 -25.66 -3.93
CA ASP A 417 0.32 -26.74 -2.94
C ASP A 417 1.68 -27.44 -3.17
N ILE A 418 2.68 -26.67 -3.60
CA ILE A 418 4.01 -27.19 -3.90
C ILE A 418 4.74 -27.39 -2.57
N VAL A 419 4.98 -28.65 -2.23
CA VAL A 419 5.93 -29.03 -1.17
C VAL A 419 7.34 -28.67 -1.66
N PHE A 420 8.06 -27.86 -0.88
CA PHE A 420 9.41 -27.39 -1.23
C PHE A 420 10.36 -27.44 -0.03
N PRO A 421 11.63 -27.88 -0.21
CA PRO A 421 12.60 -28.02 0.88
C PRO A 421 13.22 -26.67 1.31
N GLU A 422 12.39 -25.72 1.76
CA GLU A 422 12.84 -24.38 2.17
C GLU A 422 13.92 -24.45 3.26
N LYS A 423 13.66 -25.23 4.31
CA LYS A 423 14.53 -25.30 5.50
C LYS A 423 15.88 -25.95 5.20
N SER A 424 15.94 -26.85 4.22
CA SER A 424 17.18 -27.51 3.79
C SER A 424 18.04 -26.61 2.90
N ILE A 425 17.41 -25.69 2.15
CA ILE A 425 18.11 -24.79 1.22
C ILE A 425 18.56 -23.50 1.91
N TRP A 426 17.70 -22.87 2.70
CA TRP A 426 17.94 -21.54 3.26
C TRP A 426 18.44 -21.63 4.71
N VAL A 427 19.59 -22.29 4.90
CA VAL A 427 20.25 -22.45 6.22
C VAL A 427 21.19 -21.27 6.50
N ASN A 428 21.16 -20.72 7.72
CA ASN A 428 21.94 -19.53 8.09
C ASN A 428 23.46 -19.71 7.97
N SER A 429 23.98 -20.93 8.17
CA SER A 429 25.41 -21.26 8.08
C SER A 429 25.91 -21.44 6.64
N VAL A 430 25.02 -21.45 5.64
CA VAL A 430 25.38 -21.72 4.24
C VAL A 430 25.53 -20.41 3.46
N PRO A 431 26.65 -20.22 2.72
CA PRO A 431 26.82 -19.05 1.86
C PRO A 431 25.67 -18.89 0.87
N THR A 432 25.18 -17.66 0.69
CA THR A 432 23.97 -17.40 -0.13
C THR A 432 24.11 -17.87 -1.59
N LYS A 433 25.34 -17.92 -2.13
CA LYS A 433 25.61 -18.44 -3.48
C LYS A 433 25.28 -19.93 -3.57
N VAL A 434 25.60 -20.71 -2.54
CA VAL A 434 25.34 -22.16 -2.47
C VAL A 434 23.85 -22.41 -2.27
N ALA A 435 23.21 -21.69 -1.34
CA ALA A 435 21.76 -21.77 -1.13
C ALA A 435 20.97 -21.42 -2.42
N PHE A 436 21.40 -20.40 -3.16
CA PHE A 436 20.77 -20.05 -4.43
C PHE A 436 20.97 -21.12 -5.50
N PHE A 437 22.16 -21.74 -5.58
CA PHE A 437 22.40 -22.85 -6.49
C PHE A 437 21.53 -24.07 -6.16
N ALA A 438 21.43 -24.44 -4.88
CA ALA A 438 20.54 -25.52 -4.43
C ALA A 438 19.06 -25.23 -4.75
N TRP A 439 18.64 -23.96 -4.63
CA TRP A 439 17.32 -23.51 -5.07
C TRP A 439 17.12 -23.62 -6.59
N GLU A 440 18.12 -23.28 -7.42
CA GLU A 440 18.05 -23.48 -8.87
C GLU A 440 18.00 -24.97 -9.22
N ALA A 441 18.78 -25.80 -8.51
CA ALA A 441 18.85 -27.23 -8.73
C ALA A 441 17.56 -27.96 -8.36
N SER A 442 16.87 -27.56 -7.28
CA SER A 442 15.58 -28.15 -6.88
C SER A 442 14.42 -27.83 -7.84
N TRP A 443 14.55 -26.76 -8.63
CA TRP A 443 13.66 -26.47 -9.77
C TRP A 443 14.18 -27.06 -11.09
N GLU A 444 15.31 -27.76 -11.04
CA GLU A 444 16.06 -28.26 -12.19
C GLU A 444 16.36 -27.15 -13.21
N LYS A 445 16.60 -25.93 -12.77
CA LYS A 445 16.87 -24.76 -13.63
C LYS A 445 18.35 -24.37 -13.67
N VAL A 446 19.23 -25.33 -13.46
CA VAL A 446 20.67 -25.18 -13.72
C VAL A 446 20.93 -25.36 -15.22
N LEU A 447 21.97 -24.70 -15.76
CA LEU A 447 22.33 -24.73 -17.17
C LEU A 447 23.11 -26.01 -17.54
N THR A 448 22.44 -27.15 -17.52
CA THR A 448 22.96 -28.44 -18.02
C THR A 448 22.72 -28.60 -19.52
N LEU A 449 23.46 -29.49 -20.19
CA LEU A 449 23.34 -29.71 -21.64
C LEU A 449 21.91 -30.06 -22.08
N ASP A 450 21.18 -30.90 -21.34
CA ASP A 450 19.76 -31.21 -21.62
C ASP A 450 18.88 -29.94 -21.63
N ARG A 451 19.15 -28.98 -20.74
CA ARG A 451 18.44 -27.71 -20.64
C ARG A 451 18.82 -26.75 -21.75
N LEU A 452 20.07 -26.76 -22.20
CA LEU A 452 20.50 -25.99 -23.35
C LEU A 452 19.86 -26.53 -24.64
N GLN A 453 19.79 -27.85 -24.81
CA GLN A 453 19.09 -28.48 -25.93
C GLN A 453 17.61 -28.11 -25.98
N ARG A 454 16.89 -28.18 -24.85
CA ARG A 454 15.48 -27.72 -24.76
C ARG A 454 15.28 -26.24 -25.08
N ARG A 455 16.36 -25.45 -25.12
CA ARG A 455 16.37 -24.03 -25.50
C ARG A 455 16.81 -23.79 -26.94
N GLY A 456 16.97 -24.84 -27.74
CA GLY A 456 17.31 -24.78 -29.17
C GLY A 456 18.80 -24.82 -29.47
N TRP A 457 19.66 -25.16 -28.49
CA TRP A 457 21.09 -25.35 -28.74
C TRP A 457 21.35 -26.77 -29.27
N HIS A 458 22.07 -26.88 -30.38
CA HIS A 458 22.42 -28.16 -31.00
C HIS A 458 23.78 -28.60 -30.48
N LEU A 459 23.80 -29.23 -29.30
CA LEU A 459 25.00 -29.74 -28.65
C LEU A 459 24.82 -31.25 -28.38
N PRO A 460 25.86 -32.08 -28.53
CA PRO A 460 25.78 -33.47 -28.09
C PRO A 460 25.67 -33.50 -26.56
N ASN A 461 24.61 -34.13 -26.05
CA ASN A 461 24.38 -34.21 -24.61
C ASN A 461 25.10 -35.43 -24.04
N CYS A 462 26.27 -35.20 -23.45
CA CYS A 462 27.02 -36.21 -22.72
C CYS A 462 27.58 -35.57 -21.45
N CYS A 463 27.42 -36.25 -20.31
CA CYS A 463 27.91 -35.76 -19.03
C CYS A 463 29.42 -35.55 -19.08
N PHE A 464 29.85 -34.31 -18.83
CA PHE A 464 31.27 -33.94 -18.86
C PHE A 464 32.13 -34.73 -17.87
N LEU A 465 31.55 -35.19 -16.77
CA LEU A 465 32.28 -35.89 -15.70
C LEU A 465 32.46 -37.38 -15.99
N CYS A 466 31.37 -38.10 -16.31
CA CYS A 466 31.44 -39.56 -16.47
C CYS A 466 31.59 -40.02 -17.92
N GLY A 467 31.18 -39.21 -18.91
CA GLY A 467 31.18 -39.59 -20.32
C GLY A 467 30.19 -40.68 -20.73
N CYS A 468 29.37 -41.21 -19.80
CA CYS A 468 28.59 -42.44 -20.01
C CYS A 468 27.06 -42.22 -20.08
N ALA A 469 26.56 -41.03 -19.77
CA ALA A 469 25.12 -40.75 -19.72
C ALA A 469 24.83 -39.29 -20.12
N GLU A 470 23.56 -38.98 -20.39
CA GLU A 470 23.11 -37.61 -20.65
C GLU A 470 23.30 -36.71 -19.42
N GLU A 471 23.77 -35.48 -19.66
CA GLU A 471 23.91 -34.47 -18.62
C GLU A 471 22.55 -33.86 -18.28
N SER A 472 22.03 -34.20 -17.11
CA SER A 472 20.91 -33.53 -16.46
C SER A 472 21.31 -33.03 -15.08
N VAL A 473 20.51 -32.13 -14.49
CA VAL A 473 20.74 -31.62 -13.13
C VAL A 473 20.82 -32.76 -12.11
N ASN A 474 19.90 -33.73 -12.21
CA ASN A 474 19.86 -34.88 -11.31
C ASN A 474 21.05 -35.81 -11.56
N HIS A 475 21.43 -36.05 -12.82
CA HIS A 475 22.61 -36.87 -13.12
C HIS A 475 23.89 -36.22 -12.61
N ILE A 476 24.18 -34.98 -12.98
CA ILE A 476 25.46 -34.34 -12.65
C ILE A 476 25.63 -34.08 -11.15
N LEU A 477 24.54 -33.94 -10.38
CA LEU A 477 24.63 -33.67 -8.93
C LEU A 477 24.48 -34.92 -8.05
N ILE A 478 23.92 -36.01 -8.58
CA ILE A 478 23.55 -37.19 -7.78
C ILE A 478 24.07 -38.47 -8.42
N HIS A 479 23.64 -38.76 -9.65
CA HIS A 479 23.76 -40.10 -10.24
C HIS A 479 25.03 -40.33 -11.07
N CYS A 480 25.79 -39.28 -11.36
CA CYS A 480 27.08 -39.37 -12.05
C CYS A 480 28.04 -40.22 -11.22
N THR A 481 28.72 -41.19 -11.86
CA THR A 481 29.62 -42.12 -11.18
C THR A 481 30.72 -41.42 -10.37
N VAL A 482 31.29 -40.35 -10.93
CA VAL A 482 32.29 -39.50 -10.26
C VAL A 482 31.69 -38.81 -9.02
N VAL A 483 30.48 -38.27 -9.14
CA VAL A 483 29.83 -37.53 -8.05
C VAL A 483 29.28 -38.46 -6.97
N ARG A 484 28.82 -39.65 -7.35
CA ARG A 484 28.42 -40.70 -6.41
C ARG A 484 29.60 -41.14 -5.54
N ALA A 485 30.79 -41.31 -6.12
CA ALA A 485 31.99 -41.61 -5.34
C ALA A 485 32.32 -40.49 -4.34
N LEU A 486 32.16 -39.21 -4.74
CA LEU A 486 32.33 -38.07 -3.82
C LEU A 486 31.30 -38.09 -2.68
N TRP A 487 30.04 -38.39 -2.99
CA TRP A 487 29.00 -38.54 -1.97
C TRP A 487 29.30 -39.69 -1.01
N GLU A 488 29.75 -40.84 -1.50
CA GLU A 488 30.13 -41.99 -0.68
C GLU A 488 31.29 -41.66 0.27
N LEU A 489 32.27 -40.85 -0.18
CA LEU A 489 33.32 -40.33 0.69
C LEU A 489 32.76 -39.41 1.79
N VAL A 490 31.95 -38.42 1.43
CA VAL A 490 31.36 -37.47 2.39
C VAL A 490 30.45 -38.16 3.39
N LEU A 491 29.59 -39.08 2.93
CA LEU A 491 28.70 -39.85 3.79
C LEU A 491 29.48 -40.85 4.65
N GLY A 492 30.56 -41.42 4.12
CA GLY A 492 31.50 -42.27 4.84
C GLY A 492 32.14 -41.56 6.03
N LEU A 493 32.51 -40.28 5.90
CA LEU A 493 33.03 -39.46 7.01
C LEU A 493 32.04 -39.31 8.17
N VAL A 494 30.74 -39.45 7.90
CA VAL A 494 29.66 -39.35 8.90
C VAL A 494 29.09 -40.74 9.24
N GLY A 495 29.67 -41.82 8.72
CA GLY A 495 29.25 -43.19 8.99
C GLY A 495 27.89 -43.58 8.36
N VAL A 496 27.51 -42.95 7.25
CA VAL A 496 26.19 -43.11 6.62
C VAL A 496 26.30 -43.86 5.30
N LYS A 497 25.40 -44.82 5.08
CA LYS A 497 25.11 -45.36 3.74
C LYS A 497 23.78 -44.79 3.30
N TRP A 498 23.74 -44.17 2.13
CA TRP A 498 22.56 -43.49 1.62
C TRP A 498 22.20 -44.00 0.23
N VAL A 499 20.90 -44.13 -0.04
CA VAL A 499 20.38 -44.38 -1.38
C VAL A 499 19.76 -43.09 -1.86
N PHE A 500 20.31 -42.53 -2.95
CA PHE A 500 19.84 -41.24 -3.45
C PHE A 500 18.51 -41.39 -4.22
N PRO A 501 17.50 -40.55 -3.90
CA PRO A 501 16.31 -40.38 -4.71
C PRO A 501 16.61 -39.95 -6.16
N GLU A 502 15.57 -39.99 -7.01
CA GLU A 502 15.70 -39.65 -8.43
C GLU A 502 16.06 -38.18 -8.62
N THR A 503 15.51 -37.28 -7.80
CA THR A 503 15.67 -35.82 -7.98
C THR A 503 16.41 -35.12 -6.84
N VAL A 504 17.10 -34.01 -7.18
CA VAL A 504 17.74 -33.14 -6.18
C VAL A 504 16.75 -32.60 -5.16
N LYS A 505 15.52 -32.35 -5.59
CA LYS A 505 14.46 -31.88 -4.70
C LYS A 505 14.12 -32.91 -3.62
N GLU A 506 14.00 -34.18 -3.98
CA GLU A 506 13.73 -35.28 -3.04
C GLU A 506 14.90 -35.56 -2.11
N VAL A 507 16.15 -35.47 -2.61
CA VAL A 507 17.35 -35.51 -1.77
C VAL A 507 17.27 -34.44 -0.67
N LEU A 508 16.97 -33.19 -1.04
CA LEU A 508 16.87 -32.09 -0.08
C LEU A 508 15.69 -32.22 0.89
N LEU A 509 14.60 -32.87 0.48
CA LEU A 509 13.46 -33.16 1.36
C LEU A 509 13.82 -34.25 2.38
N SER A 510 14.40 -35.36 1.91
CA SER A 510 14.77 -36.52 2.75
C SER A 510 15.86 -36.22 3.77
N TRP A 511 16.78 -35.30 3.48
CA TRP A 511 17.82 -34.89 4.42
C TRP A 511 17.30 -34.21 5.68
N ARG A 512 16.10 -33.61 5.64
CA ARG A 512 15.53 -32.94 6.81
C ARG A 512 15.16 -33.94 7.91
N ASP A 513 14.57 -35.07 7.53
CA ASP A 513 14.17 -36.11 8.45
C ASP A 513 15.42 -36.72 9.12
N TRP A 514 16.50 -36.87 8.36
CA TRP A 514 17.75 -37.45 8.83
C TRP A 514 18.61 -36.52 9.74
N ILE A 515 18.82 -35.25 9.37
CA ILE A 515 19.68 -34.33 10.15
C ILE A 515 19.06 -33.98 11.52
N LEU A 516 17.73 -33.83 11.58
CA LEU A 516 17.03 -33.53 12.83
C LEU A 516 17.02 -34.72 13.81
N GLU A 517 16.96 -35.96 13.31
CA GLU A 517 16.92 -37.16 14.15
C GLU A 517 18.28 -37.59 14.71
N ARG A 518 19.41 -37.16 14.13
CA ARG A 518 20.74 -37.69 14.52
C ARG A 518 21.83 -36.69 14.87
N ILE A 519 21.74 -35.42 14.44
CA ILE A 519 22.84 -34.45 14.62
C ILE A 519 22.50 -33.37 15.66
N LEU A 520 21.23 -32.98 15.80
CA LEU A 520 20.81 -31.90 16.72
C LEU A 520 20.21 -32.40 18.04
N TYR A 521 19.82 -33.68 18.11
CA TYR A 521 19.48 -34.36 19.35
C TYR A 521 20.27 -35.68 19.42
N PRO A 522 21.56 -35.65 19.76
CA PRO A 522 22.10 -36.78 20.48
C PRO A 522 21.39 -36.80 21.85
N PHE A 523 21.20 -37.97 22.43
CA PHE A 523 20.66 -38.14 23.79
C PHE A 523 21.24 -37.15 24.81
#